data_AF-A0A2E6EKS5-F1
#
_entry.id   AF-A0A2E6EKS5-F1
#
_cell.length_a   1.000
_cell.length_b   1.000
_cell.length_c   1.000
_cell.angle_alpha   90.00
_cell.angle_beta   90.00
_cell.angle_gamma   90.00
#
_symmetry.space_group_name_H-M   'P 1'
#
loop_
_entity.id
_entity.type
_entity.pdbx_description
1 polymer ?
#
loop_
_entity_poly.entity_id
_entity_poly.type
_entity_poly.pdbx_seq_one_letter_code
_entity_poly.pdbx_strand_id
1 'polypeptide(L)'
;MAFVTRKKKGPQADINVTPLVDIVLVLLIIFMVITPMLQRGAEVKLPPAVNAESKEDSGEATIISVKEDGSMYLGKDLITPDLLERELNAILLTEPFKFILIKGDAKAQYGAVRKAMEICEKVGAKSVALQTDQAESSGLNKDKKG
;
A
#
# COMPACT_ATOMS: atom_id res chain seq x y z
N MET A 1 79.73 -34.95 25.45
CA MET A 1 79.22 -33.85 24.59
C MET A 1 77.71 -33.96 24.53
N ALA A 2 76.97 -33.03 25.15
CA ALA A 2 75.51 -33.02 25.14
C ALA A 2 75.02 -31.94 24.17
N PHE A 3 74.22 -32.35 23.19
CA PHE A 3 73.66 -31.46 22.16
C PHE A 3 72.35 -30.86 22.70
N VAL A 4 72.36 -29.56 22.99
CA VAL A 4 71.16 -28.82 23.42
C VAL A 4 70.47 -28.27 22.18
N THR A 5 69.32 -28.84 21.83
CA THR A 5 68.48 -28.37 20.72
C THR A 5 67.71 -27.12 21.14
N ARG A 6 68.14 -25.95 20.63
CA ARG A 6 67.45 -24.67 20.87
C ARG A 6 66.24 -24.57 19.90
N LYS A 7 65.03 -24.81 20.41
CA LYS A 7 63.76 -24.69 19.66
C LYS A 7 63.50 -23.22 19.32
N LYS A 8 63.59 -22.83 18.04
CA LYS A 8 63.17 -21.50 17.54
C LYS A 8 61.64 -21.39 17.61
N LYS A 9 61.13 -20.42 18.37
CA LYS A 9 59.71 -20.00 18.33
C LYS A 9 59.51 -19.20 17.04
N GLY A 10 58.67 -19.71 16.13
CA GLY A 10 58.25 -18.98 14.92
C GLY A 10 57.35 -17.77 15.27
N PRO A 11 57.17 -16.81 14.35
CA PRO A 11 56.33 -15.65 14.58
C PRO A 11 54.88 -16.09 14.85
N GLN A 12 54.30 -15.63 15.95
CA GLN A 12 52.88 -15.81 16.26
C GLN A 12 52.11 -14.76 15.44
N ALA A 13 51.30 -15.22 14.50
CA ALA A 13 50.32 -14.39 13.82
C ALA A 13 49.08 -14.32 14.74
N ASP A 14 48.99 -13.29 15.57
CA ASP A 14 47.75 -12.98 16.27
C ASP A 14 46.74 -12.46 15.24
N ILE A 15 45.57 -13.11 15.18
CA ILE A 15 44.47 -12.62 14.36
C ILE A 15 43.95 -11.36 15.05
N ASN A 16 44.15 -10.20 14.42
CA ASN A 16 43.51 -8.98 14.88
C ASN A 16 41.99 -9.15 14.76
N VAL A 17 41.33 -9.30 15.90
CA VAL A 17 39.87 -9.46 15.98
C VAL A 17 39.15 -8.12 15.85
N THR A 18 39.84 -7.01 16.13
CA THR A 18 39.30 -5.64 16.06
C THR A 18 38.73 -5.27 14.68
N PRO A 19 39.43 -5.52 13.56
CA PRO A 19 38.86 -5.31 12.23
C PRO A 19 37.71 -6.26 11.88
N LEU A 20 37.70 -7.48 12.43
CA LEU A 20 36.63 -8.46 12.17
C LEU A 20 35.31 -8.05 12.82
N VAL A 21 35.37 -7.53 14.05
CA VAL A 21 34.18 -7.05 14.77
C VAL A 21 33.54 -5.85 14.07
N ASP A 22 34.35 -4.96 13.50
CA ASP A 22 33.88 -3.77 12.78
C ASP A 22 33.06 -4.15 11.52
N ILE A 23 33.54 -5.11 10.73
CA ILE A 23 32.84 -5.62 9.55
C ILE A 23 31.49 -6.24 9.94
N VAL A 24 31.45 -7.02 11.02
CA VAL A 24 30.20 -7.65 11.49
C VAL A 24 29.20 -6.60 11.99
N LEU A 25 29.66 -5.55 12.70
CA LEU A 25 28.80 -4.46 13.16
C LEU A 25 28.19 -3.67 11.99
N VAL A 26 28.98 -3.36 10.96
CA VAL A 26 28.48 -2.68 9.74
C VAL A 26 27.40 -3.51 9.05
N LEU A 27 27.58 -4.83 8.94
CA LEU A 27 26.57 -5.73 8.36
C LEU A 27 25.25 -5.73 9.17
N LEU A 28 25.33 -5.68 10.50
CA LEU A 28 24.15 -5.60 11.36
C LEU A 28 23.37 -4.29 11.16
N ILE A 29 24.09 -3.16 11.05
CA ILE A 29 23.48 -1.84 10.79
C ILE A 29 22.77 -1.84 9.43
N ILE A 30 23.38 -2.41 8.39
CA ILE A 30 22.78 -2.51 7.06
C ILE A 30 21.45 -3.28 7.11
N PHE A 31 21.40 -4.44 7.78
CA PHE A 31 20.16 -5.21 7.93
C PHE A 31 19.08 -4.47 8.73
N MET A 32 19.48 -3.76 9.79
CA MET A 32 18.55 -2.95 10.59
C MET A 32 17.92 -1.80 9.79
N VAL A 33 18.65 -1.22 8.82
CA VAL A 33 18.18 -0.09 8.01
C VAL A 33 17.37 -0.52 6.79
N ILE A 34 17.74 -1.61 6.11
CA ILE A 34 17.05 -2.05 4.89
C ILE A 34 15.67 -2.66 5.21
N THR A 35 15.54 -3.38 6.33
CA THR A 35 14.28 -4.04 6.74
C THR A 35 13.08 -3.07 6.83
N PRO A 36 13.15 -1.91 7.51
CA PRO A 36 12.04 -0.95 7.54
C PRO A 36 11.82 -0.24 6.19
N MET A 37 12.82 -0.23 5.29
CA MET A 37 12.63 0.33 3.94
C MET A 37 11.84 -0.62 3.03
N LEU A 38 11.96 -1.93 3.21
CA LEU A 38 11.15 -2.91 2.46
C LEU A 38 9.66 -2.84 2.79
N GLN A 39 9.29 -2.31 3.96
CA GLN A 39 7.90 -2.17 4.40
C GLN A 39 7.22 -0.87 3.91
N ARG A 40 7.94 0.01 3.18
CA ARG A 40 7.37 1.24 2.59
C ARG A 40 6.82 1.04 1.17
N GLY A 41 6.34 -0.16 0.85
CA GLY A 41 5.37 -0.34 -0.23
C GLY A 41 4.00 -0.07 0.37
N ALA A 42 3.25 0.88 -0.18
CA ALA A 42 1.93 1.26 0.30
C ALA A 42 1.10 0.03 0.69
N GLU A 43 0.88 -0.16 1.99
CA GLU A 43 -0.02 -1.17 2.52
C GLU A 43 -1.44 -0.68 2.24
N VAL A 44 -1.87 -0.78 0.98
CA VAL A 44 -3.26 -0.59 0.59
C VAL A 44 -3.99 -1.80 1.17
N LYS A 45 -4.36 -1.72 2.45
CA LYS A 45 -5.36 -2.59 3.04
C LYS A 45 -6.68 -2.22 2.39
N LEU A 46 -6.93 -2.79 1.20
CA LEU A 46 -8.28 -2.84 0.68
C LEU A 46 -9.09 -3.62 1.72
N PRO A 47 -10.06 -2.97 2.41
CA PRO A 47 -10.97 -3.72 3.25
C PRO A 47 -11.68 -4.75 2.35
N PRO A 48 -11.98 -5.95 2.87
CA PRO A 48 -12.63 -6.98 2.08
C PRO A 48 -13.90 -6.38 1.48
N ALA A 49 -14.01 -6.45 0.15
CA ALA A 49 -15.20 -6.05 -0.58
C ALA A 49 -16.39 -6.84 0.00
N VAL A 50 -17.15 -6.19 0.88
CA VAL A 50 -18.42 -6.72 1.33
C VAL A 50 -19.30 -6.69 0.09
N ASN A 51 -19.71 -7.89 -0.35
CA ASN A 51 -20.64 -8.11 -1.43
C ASN A 51 -21.72 -7.02 -1.43
N ALA A 52 -21.98 -6.46 -2.62
CA ALA A 52 -23.06 -5.53 -2.89
C ALA A 52 -24.43 -6.25 -2.82
N GLU A 53 -24.72 -6.89 -1.70
CA GLU A 53 -26.07 -7.22 -1.29
C GLU A 53 -26.54 -6.07 -0.41
N SER A 54 -27.23 -5.14 -1.06
CA SER A 54 -28.30 -4.30 -0.50
C SER A 54 -28.23 -4.11 1.02
N LYS A 55 -27.29 -3.29 1.49
CA LYS A 55 -27.42 -2.63 2.80
C LYS A 55 -27.89 -1.22 2.57
N GLU A 56 -29.21 -1.11 2.45
CA GLU A 56 -29.91 0.08 2.91
C GLU A 56 -29.52 0.31 4.38
N ASP A 57 -29.09 1.54 4.66
CA ASP A 57 -28.88 2.14 5.98
C ASP A 57 -27.86 1.50 6.96
N SER A 58 -26.63 2.02 6.91
CA SER A 58 -25.88 2.44 8.12
C SER A 58 -24.53 3.09 7.78
N GLY A 59 -24.56 4.39 7.44
CA GLY A 59 -23.35 5.21 7.21
C GLY A 59 -23.01 5.39 5.74
N GLU A 60 -23.73 6.30 5.08
CA GLU A 60 -23.71 6.61 3.64
C GLU A 60 -22.28 6.76 3.08
N ALA A 61 -21.73 5.70 2.49
CA ALA A 61 -20.48 5.83 1.74
C ALA A 61 -20.64 6.91 0.65
N THR A 62 -19.66 7.81 0.53
CA THR A 62 -19.65 8.80 -0.55
C THR A 62 -19.27 8.10 -1.84
N ILE A 63 -20.22 7.99 -2.78
CA ILE A 63 -20.03 7.28 -4.05
C ILE A 63 -19.55 8.26 -5.11
N ILE A 64 -18.40 7.97 -5.72
CA ILE A 64 -17.86 8.70 -6.87
C ILE A 64 -17.94 7.78 -8.07
N SER A 65 -18.75 8.12 -9.07
CA SER A 65 -18.87 7.31 -10.30
C SER A 65 -18.07 7.93 -11.44
N VAL A 66 -17.34 7.11 -12.20
CA VAL A 66 -16.58 7.51 -13.37
C VAL A 66 -17.09 6.73 -14.58
N LYS A 67 -17.62 7.44 -15.58
CA LYS A 67 -18.17 6.84 -16.80
C LYS A 67 -17.10 6.66 -17.89
N GLU A 68 -17.45 5.92 -18.94
CA GLU A 68 -16.64 5.70 -20.15
C GLU A 68 -16.12 7.00 -20.79
N ASP A 69 -16.95 8.05 -20.81
CA ASP A 69 -16.61 9.38 -21.35
C ASP A 69 -15.65 10.19 -20.47
N GLY A 70 -15.27 9.66 -19.30
CA GLY A 70 -14.43 10.35 -18.32
C GLY A 70 -15.18 11.36 -17.45
N SER A 71 -16.51 11.44 -17.56
CA SER A 71 -17.34 12.25 -16.68
C SER A 71 -17.38 11.66 -15.27
N MET A 72 -17.33 12.54 -14.28
CA MET A 72 -17.34 12.19 -12.86
C MET A 72 -18.66 12.60 -12.23
N TYR A 73 -19.19 11.74 -11.36
CA TYR A 73 -20.41 12.00 -10.63
C TYR A 73 -20.19 11.78 -9.13
N LEU A 74 -20.74 12.66 -8.31
CA LEU A 74 -20.84 12.47 -6.87
C LEU A 74 -22.28 12.06 -6.56
N GLY A 75 -22.49 10.80 -6.18
CA GLY A 75 -23.83 10.21 -6.07
C GLY A 75 -24.54 10.19 -7.41
N LYS A 76 -25.42 11.18 -7.66
CA LYS A 76 -26.18 11.35 -8.90
C LYS A 76 -25.82 12.62 -9.68
N ASP A 77 -25.06 13.53 -9.08
CA ASP A 77 -24.78 14.84 -9.65
C ASP A 77 -23.48 14.83 -10.45
N LEU A 78 -23.54 15.40 -11.65
CA LEU A 78 -22.36 15.58 -12.49
C LEU A 78 -21.45 16.62 -11.87
N ILE A 79 -20.18 16.26 -11.65
CA ILE A 79 -19.22 17.11 -10.96
C ILE A 79 -17.90 17.20 -11.73
N THR A 80 -17.29 18.39 -11.71
CA THR A 80 -15.96 18.59 -12.27
C THR A 80 -14.89 18.16 -11.25
N PRO A 81 -13.67 17.79 -11.70
CA PRO A 81 -12.59 17.40 -10.80
C PRO A 81 -12.30 18.44 -9.70
N ASP A 82 -12.32 19.74 -10.06
CA ASP A 82 -12.05 20.83 -9.11
C ASP A 82 -13.14 20.96 -8.04
N LEU A 83 -14.40 20.78 -8.43
CA LEU A 83 -15.53 20.80 -7.50
C LEU A 83 -15.54 19.54 -6.62
N LEU A 84 -15.17 18.38 -7.18
CA LEU A 84 -15.07 17.13 -6.45
C LEU A 84 -14.08 17.25 -5.29
N GLU A 85 -12.90 17.85 -5.53
CA GLU A 85 -11.92 18.10 -4.46
C GLU A 85 -12.52 18.94 -3.33
N ARG A 86 -13.24 20.01 -3.68
CA ARG A 86 -13.83 20.92 -2.69
C ARG A 86 -14.92 20.26 -1.85
N GLU A 87 -15.84 19.53 -2.49
CA GLU A 87 -16.93 18.84 -1.80
C GLU A 87 -16.41 17.71 -0.91
N LEU A 88 -15.46 16.92 -1.39
CA LEU A 88 -14.84 15.86 -0.57
C LEU A 88 -14.10 16.43 0.63
N ASN A 89 -13.40 17.55 0.48
CA ASN A 89 -12.73 18.22 1.59
C ASN A 89 -13.75 18.68 2.65
N ALA A 90 -14.87 19.28 2.23
CA ALA A 90 -15.95 19.69 3.14
C ALA A 90 -16.56 18.49 3.91
N ILE A 91 -16.75 17.36 3.23
CA ILE A 91 -17.24 16.11 3.83
C ILE A 91 -16.22 15.58 4.85
N LEU A 92 -14.94 15.51 4.49
CA LEU A 92 -13.88 14.96 5.34
C LEU A 92 -13.53 15.86 6.54
N LEU A 93 -13.79 17.17 6.46
CA LEU A 93 -13.72 18.07 7.62
C LEU A 93 -14.77 17.73 8.68
N THR A 94 -15.93 17.25 8.26
CA THR A 94 -17.03 16.88 9.15
C THR A 94 -16.91 15.41 9.61
N GLU A 95 -16.56 14.53 8.67
CA GLU A 95 -16.45 13.09 8.85
C GLU A 95 -15.09 12.57 8.31
N PRO A 96 -13.99 12.69 9.08
CA PRO A 96 -12.64 12.36 8.61
C PRO A 96 -12.41 10.86 8.33
N PHE A 97 -13.34 10.01 8.74
CA PHE A 97 -13.32 8.56 8.52
C PHE A 97 -14.44 8.09 7.57
N LYS A 98 -15.06 9.01 6.81
CA LYS A 98 -16.07 8.66 5.81
C LYS A 98 -15.50 7.67 4.80
N PHE A 99 -16.25 6.61 4.52
CA PHE A 99 -15.90 5.64 3.49
C PHE A 99 -16.22 6.22 2.10
N ILE A 100 -15.22 6.26 1.21
CA ILE A 100 -15.39 6.72 -0.18
C ILE A 100 -15.32 5.51 -1.11
N LEU A 101 -16.36 5.35 -1.92
CA LEU A 101 -16.46 4.27 -2.91
C LEU A 101 -16.34 4.86 -4.31
N ILE A 102 -15.27 4.53 -5.02
CA ILE A 102 -15.08 4.91 -6.41
C ILE A 102 -15.64 3.80 -7.29
N LYS A 103 -16.68 4.09 -8.07
CA LYS A 103 -17.27 3.20 -9.06
C LYS A 103 -16.76 3.57 -10.44
N GLY A 104 -15.94 2.71 -11.05
CA GLY A 104 -15.49 2.87 -12.42
C GLY A 104 -16.29 2.00 -13.37
N ASP A 105 -16.71 2.54 -14.51
CA ASP A 105 -17.15 1.72 -15.64
C ASP A 105 -15.98 0.84 -16.12
N ALA A 106 -16.26 -0.38 -16.54
CA ALA A 106 -15.29 -1.29 -17.16
C ALA A 106 -14.54 -0.67 -18.34
N LYS A 107 -15.22 0.21 -19.09
CA LYS A 107 -14.68 0.92 -20.24
C LYS A 107 -14.17 2.32 -19.89
N ALA A 108 -14.29 2.74 -18.63
CA ALA A 108 -13.77 4.02 -18.18
C ALA A 108 -12.28 4.14 -18.51
N GLN A 109 -11.90 5.31 -19.03
CA GLN A 109 -10.50 5.63 -19.23
C GLN A 109 -9.78 5.52 -17.87
N TYR A 110 -8.79 4.64 -17.79
CA TYR A 110 -8.00 4.45 -16.57
C TYR A 110 -7.45 5.78 -16.02
N GLY A 111 -7.12 6.72 -16.91
CA GLY A 111 -6.69 8.06 -16.53
C GLY A 111 -7.72 8.86 -15.74
N ALA A 112 -9.02 8.72 -16.03
CA ALA A 112 -10.09 9.39 -15.29
C ALA A 112 -10.28 8.79 -13.90
N VAL A 113 -10.26 7.46 -13.79
CA VAL A 113 -10.33 6.75 -12.50
C VAL A 113 -9.12 7.09 -11.62
N ARG A 114 -7.92 7.14 -12.21
CA ARG A 114 -6.69 7.54 -11.51
C ARG A 114 -6.77 8.98 -10.98
N LYS A 115 -7.30 9.92 -11.76
CA LYS A 115 -7.51 11.30 -11.31
C LYS A 115 -8.47 11.35 -10.11
N ALA A 116 -9.56 10.58 -10.13
CA ALA A 116 -10.47 10.51 -8.99
C ALA A 116 -9.77 9.98 -7.73
N MET A 117 -8.93 8.94 -7.86
CA MET A 117 -8.12 8.44 -6.73
C MET A 117 -7.13 9.47 -6.20
N GLU A 118 -6.42 10.18 -7.09
CA GLU A 118 -5.46 11.22 -6.72
C GLU A 118 -6.14 12.38 -5.96
N ILE A 119 -7.34 12.78 -6.38
CA ILE A 119 -8.14 13.79 -5.68
C ILE A 119 -8.50 13.30 -4.27
N CYS A 120 -8.96 12.05 -4.13
CA CYS A 120 -9.26 11.46 -2.82
C CYS A 120 -8.03 11.41 -1.89
N GLU A 121 -6.85 11.05 -2.41
CA GLU A 121 -5.60 11.06 -1.65
C GLU A 121 -5.21 12.48 -1.23
N LYS A 122 -5.35 13.46 -2.12
CA LYS A 122 -5.01 14.87 -1.87
C LYS A 122 -5.85 15.49 -0.76
N VAL A 123 -7.14 15.14 -0.68
CA VAL A 123 -8.02 15.59 0.41
C VAL A 123 -7.83 14.81 1.72
N GLY A 124 -6.96 13.79 1.73
CA GLY A 124 -6.64 13.02 2.92
C GLY A 124 -7.63 11.90 3.25
N ALA A 125 -8.35 11.38 2.25
CA ALA A 125 -9.26 10.25 2.43
C ALA A 125 -8.51 9.01 2.94
N LYS A 126 -8.89 8.52 4.13
CA LYS A 126 -8.25 7.34 4.76
C LYS A 126 -8.85 6.01 4.32
N SER A 127 -10.10 6.03 3.83
CA SER A 127 -10.89 4.84 3.55
C SER A 127 -11.46 4.93 2.14
N VAL A 128 -10.70 4.47 1.14
CA VAL A 128 -11.09 4.49 -0.27
C VAL A 128 -11.18 3.05 -0.79
N ALA A 129 -12.27 2.72 -1.47
CA ALA A 129 -12.43 1.45 -2.19
C ALA A 129 -12.77 1.70 -3.66
N LEU A 130 -12.26 0.84 -4.54
CA LEU A 130 -12.56 0.86 -5.96
C LEU A 130 -13.46 -0.34 -6.30
N GLN A 131 -14.57 -0.06 -6.99
CA GLN A 131 -15.47 -1.05 -7.54
C GLN A 131 -15.57 -0.82 -9.04
N THR A 132 -15.33 -1.87 -9.83
CA THR A 132 -15.53 -1.82 -11.28
C THR A 132 -16.84 -2.48 -11.65
N ASP A 133 -17.62 -1.85 -12.52
CA ASP A 133 -18.85 -2.43 -13.06
C ASP A 133 -18.48 -3.39 -14.22
N GLN A 134 -17.82 -4.50 -13.88
CA GLN A 134 -17.68 -5.63 -14.80
C GLN A 134 -18.63 -6.75 -14.37
N ALA A 135 -19.43 -7.21 -15.32
CA ALA A 135 -19.99 -8.55 -15.30
C ALA A 135 -18.84 -9.55 -15.07
N GLU A 136 -18.84 -10.17 -13.90
CA GLU A 136 -18.07 -11.36 -13.51
C GLU A 136 -16.54 -11.34 -13.79
N SER A 137 -15.79 -10.90 -12.78
CA SER A 137 -14.50 -11.54 -12.46
C SER A 137 -14.44 -11.87 -10.98
N SER A 138 -15.34 -12.74 -10.52
CA SER A 138 -15.23 -13.46 -9.25
C SER A 138 -15.02 -14.95 -9.55
N GLY A 139 -13.87 -15.23 -10.15
CA GLY A 139 -13.39 -16.59 -10.41
C GLY A 139 -12.07 -16.81 -9.70
N LEU A 140 -12.10 -17.14 -8.40
CA LEU A 140 -10.99 -17.83 -7.76
C LEU A 140 -11.47 -18.77 -6.64
N ASN A 141 -11.60 -20.03 -7.05
CA ASN A 141 -11.18 -21.23 -6.32
C ASN A 141 -12.02 -21.72 -5.12
N LYS A 142 -13.12 -22.41 -5.42
CA LYS A 142 -13.62 -23.51 -4.59
C LYS A 142 -12.82 -24.78 -4.91
N ASP A 143 -11.62 -24.90 -4.37
CA ASP A 143 -10.95 -26.20 -4.24
C ASP A 143 -11.04 -26.69 -2.79
N LYS A 144 -11.41 -27.97 -2.68
CA LYS A 144 -11.35 -28.85 -1.52
C LYS A 144 -12.44 -28.73 -0.45
N LYS A 145 -13.46 -29.57 -0.62
CA LYS A 145 -13.93 -30.43 0.49
C LYS A 145 -14.03 -31.87 -0.02
N GLY A 146 -13.07 -32.70 0.40
CA GLY A 146 -13.33 -34.12 0.67
C GLY A 146 -14.01 -34.26 2.02
#